data_AF-A0A8X8B0F3-F1
#
_entry.id   AF-A0A8X8B0F3-F1
#
_cell.length_a   1.000
_cell.length_b   1.000
_cell.length_c   1.000
_cell.angle_alpha   90.00
_cell.angle_beta   90.00
_cell.angle_gamma   90.00
#
_symmetry.space_group_name_H-M   'P 1'
#
loop_
_entity.id
_entity.type
_entity.pdbx_description
1 polymer ?
#
loop_
_entity_poly.entity_id
_entity_poly.type
_entity_poly.pdbx_seq_one_letter_code
_entity_poly.pdbx_strand_id
1 'polypeptide(L)'
;MLDSTGKSIFVIEDINCSLDLTGQRKKIKEEDSDEEESDYEEMDEDEKKEVKKMMKRERCDKESKVTLSGLLNAIDGLWSPCNGEKIIVFTANYVENLDPALIRRGRMDYHIEMSYRFEAFKVLAKNYLEIESHELYGEIERLVEKTDMPPADVAENLMRKSDKEDADICLQRLVKSLEEEKDKARRKKKMKAEKHDYISTREW
;
A
#
# COMPACT_ATOMS: atom_id res chain seq x y z
N MET A 1 -13.59 -12.42 -24.16
CA MET A 1 -13.28 -12.85 -22.78
C MET A 1 -12.08 -13.77 -22.86
N LEU A 2 -11.18 -13.73 -21.88
CA LEU A 2 -10.00 -14.61 -21.82
C LEU A 2 -10.50 -16.06 -21.79
N ASP A 3 -10.45 -16.74 -22.94
CA ASP A 3 -10.96 -18.10 -23.09
C ASP A 3 -9.83 -19.07 -22.76
N SER A 4 -9.70 -19.40 -21.47
CA SER A 4 -8.79 -20.46 -21.03
C SER A 4 -9.55 -21.78 -20.97
N THR A 5 -9.12 -22.76 -21.74
CA THR A 5 -9.65 -24.13 -21.68
C THR A 5 -8.75 -24.97 -20.75
N GLY A 6 -9.29 -25.44 -19.62
CA GLY A 6 -8.58 -26.32 -18.68
C GLY A 6 -8.34 -25.74 -17.28
N LYS A 7 -7.38 -26.33 -16.55
CA LYS A 7 -6.96 -25.87 -15.21
C LYS A 7 -6.05 -24.65 -15.33
N SER A 8 -6.38 -23.56 -14.66
CA SER A 8 -5.65 -22.29 -14.80
C SER A 8 -5.43 -21.58 -13.47
N ILE A 9 -4.30 -20.90 -13.34
CA ILE A 9 -4.03 -19.95 -12.25
C ILE A 9 -3.90 -18.56 -12.84
N PHE A 10 -4.71 -17.63 -12.36
CA PHE A 10 -4.64 -16.21 -12.71
C PHE A 10 -4.02 -15.44 -11.54
N VAL A 11 -3.03 -14.60 -11.83
CA VAL A 11 -2.44 -13.69 -10.86
C VAL A 11 -2.76 -12.27 -11.31
N ILE A 12 -3.43 -11.52 -10.46
CA ILE A 12 -3.78 -10.12 -10.70
C ILE A 12 -3.09 -9.32 -9.60
N GLU A 13 -2.00 -8.67 -9.98
CA GLU A 13 -1.15 -7.95 -9.03
C GLU A 13 -1.61 -6.51 -8.83
N ASP A 14 -1.32 -5.98 -7.63
CA ASP A 14 -1.40 -4.56 -7.31
C ASP A 14 -2.75 -3.90 -7.62
N ILE A 15 -3.83 -4.60 -7.26
CA ILE A 15 -5.21 -4.18 -7.58
C ILE A 15 -5.67 -2.89 -6.87
N ASN A 16 -4.82 -2.33 -6.02
CA ASN A 16 -5.06 -1.11 -5.27
C ASN A 16 -4.09 0.03 -5.64
N CYS A 17 -3.35 -0.09 -6.76
CA CYS A 17 -2.37 0.91 -7.20
C CYS A 17 -2.97 2.19 -7.80
N SER A 18 -4.27 2.44 -7.62
CA SER A 18 -4.90 3.68 -8.02
C SER A 18 -5.91 4.09 -6.95
N LEU A 19 -5.60 5.21 -6.29
CA LEU A 19 -6.51 5.94 -5.41
C LEU A 19 -7.84 6.30 -6.11
N ASP A 20 -7.88 6.29 -7.45
CA ASP A 20 -9.08 6.58 -8.26
C ASP A 20 -9.92 5.33 -8.62
N LEU A 21 -9.37 4.12 -8.49
CA LEU A 21 -10.13 2.87 -8.67
C LEU A 21 -10.91 2.53 -7.40
N THR A 22 -10.26 2.68 -6.26
CA THR A 22 -10.82 2.49 -4.93
C THR A 22 -11.67 3.68 -4.56
N GLY A 23 -12.83 3.81 -5.21
CA GLY A 23 -13.72 4.93 -5.01
C GLY A 23 -13.92 5.20 -3.52
N GLN A 24 -13.39 6.34 -3.05
CA GLN A 24 -13.97 7.07 -1.95
C GLN A 24 -15.37 7.55 -2.39
N ARG A 25 -16.28 6.60 -2.60
CA ARG A 25 -17.70 6.86 -2.73
C ARG A 25 -18.17 7.24 -1.34
N LYS A 26 -18.34 8.56 -1.17
CA LYS A 26 -18.97 9.23 -0.02
C LYS A 26 -18.08 9.36 1.21
N LYS A 27 -17.16 10.34 1.18
CA LYS A 27 -16.91 11.21 2.35
C LYS A 27 -16.18 12.52 2.01
N ILE A 28 -15.66 12.69 0.79
CA ILE A 28 -15.18 13.99 0.29
C ILE A 28 -16.21 14.65 -0.63
N LYS A 29 -17.46 14.78 -0.17
CA LYS A 29 -18.46 15.60 -0.89
C LYS A 29 -19.04 16.74 -0.06
N GLU A 30 -18.63 16.89 1.19
CA GLU A 30 -19.18 17.96 2.05
C GLU A 30 -18.12 18.75 2.83
N GLU A 31 -16.81 18.41 2.79
CA GLU A 31 -15.81 19.15 3.60
C GLU A 31 -14.76 19.95 2.78
N ASP A 32 -14.65 19.75 1.46
CA ASP A 32 -13.74 20.55 0.60
C ASP A 32 -14.47 21.68 -0.17
N SER A 33 -15.73 21.98 0.16
CA SER A 33 -16.46 23.08 -0.50
C SER A 33 -16.31 24.45 0.17
N ASP A 34 -15.77 24.50 1.39
CA ASP A 34 -15.94 25.68 2.24
C ASP A 34 -14.63 26.44 2.55
N GLU A 35 -13.46 25.95 2.11
CA GLU A 35 -12.16 26.61 2.40
C GLU A 35 -11.52 27.39 1.24
N GLU A 36 -12.11 27.44 0.04
CA GLU A 36 -11.60 28.27 -1.08
C GLU A 36 -12.62 29.30 -1.58
N GLU A 37 -13.54 29.76 -0.73
CA GLU A 37 -14.47 30.84 -1.06
C GLU A 37 -13.89 32.25 -0.80
N SER A 38 -12.63 32.37 -0.36
CA SER A 38 -12.07 33.68 0.02
C SER A 38 -11.41 34.49 -1.10
N ASP A 39 -11.35 34.00 -2.35
CA ASP A 39 -10.58 34.67 -3.43
C ASP A 39 -11.39 34.95 -4.72
N TYR A 40 -12.71 34.78 -4.68
CA TYR A 40 -13.58 34.92 -5.88
C TYR A 40 -14.75 35.90 -5.71
N GLU A 41 -14.77 36.73 -4.66
CA GLU A 41 -15.89 37.63 -4.40
C GLU A 41 -16.05 38.74 -5.45
N GLU A 42 -15.00 39.08 -6.23
CA GLU A 42 -15.03 40.16 -7.24
C GLU A 42 -15.29 39.71 -8.69
N MET A 43 -15.64 38.44 -8.95
CA MET A 43 -15.89 37.94 -10.32
C MET A 43 -17.38 37.88 -10.70
N ASP A 44 -17.69 38.19 -11.96
CA ASP A 44 -19.04 38.14 -12.54
C ASP A 44 -19.64 36.71 -12.51
N GLU A 45 -20.96 36.62 -12.35
CA GLU A 45 -21.71 35.35 -12.20
C GLU A 45 -21.52 34.37 -13.38
N ASP A 46 -21.30 34.91 -14.58
CA ASP A 46 -21.09 34.11 -15.79
C ASP A 46 -19.67 33.55 -15.88
N GLU A 47 -18.66 34.26 -15.38
CA GLU A 47 -17.28 33.75 -15.28
C GLU A 47 -17.16 32.67 -14.21
N LYS A 48 -17.85 32.82 -13.07
CA LYS A 48 -17.94 31.79 -12.03
C LYS A 48 -18.52 30.47 -12.56
N LYS A 49 -19.51 30.54 -13.45
CA LYS A 49 -20.10 29.34 -14.10
C LYS A 49 -19.13 28.68 -15.06
N GLU A 50 -18.38 29.44 -15.84
CA GLU A 50 -17.37 28.91 -16.77
C GLU A 50 -16.20 28.24 -16.03
N VAL A 51 -15.68 28.86 -14.95
CA VAL A 51 -14.61 28.29 -14.11
C VAL A 51 -15.05 27.00 -13.42
N LYS A 52 -16.26 26.96 -12.83
CA LYS A 52 -16.84 25.72 -12.27
C LYS A 52 -17.03 24.63 -13.33
N LYS A 53 -17.38 25.01 -14.56
CA LYS A 53 -17.60 24.08 -15.66
C LYS A 53 -16.28 23.52 -16.22
N MET A 54 -15.22 24.34 -16.29
CA MET A 54 -13.87 23.90 -16.66
C MET A 54 -13.27 22.97 -15.60
N MET A 55 -13.33 23.33 -14.31
CA MET A 55 -12.86 22.47 -13.20
C MET A 55 -13.60 21.12 -13.16
N LYS A 56 -14.91 21.11 -13.43
CA LYS A 56 -15.71 19.87 -13.50
C LYS A 56 -15.34 19.00 -14.70
N ARG A 57 -14.93 19.62 -15.83
CA ARG A 57 -14.48 18.91 -17.03
C ARG A 57 -13.09 18.29 -16.84
N GLU A 58 -12.17 19.02 -16.22
CA GLU A 58 -10.84 18.52 -15.88
C GLU A 58 -10.86 17.40 -14.84
N ARG A 59 -11.80 17.42 -13.87
CA ARG A 59 -12.02 16.29 -12.95
C ARG A 59 -12.53 15.05 -13.68
N CYS A 60 -13.44 15.22 -14.65
CA CYS A 60 -14.03 14.13 -15.44
C CYS A 60 -13.00 13.48 -16.38
N ASP A 61 -12.07 14.26 -16.93
CA ASP A 61 -10.99 13.73 -17.80
C ASP A 61 -9.86 13.04 -17.01
N LYS A 62 -9.77 13.29 -15.69
CA LYS A 62 -8.88 12.58 -14.76
C LYS A 62 -9.51 11.35 -14.10
N GLU A 63 -10.82 11.14 -14.23
CA GLU A 63 -11.46 9.91 -13.76
C GLU A 63 -10.98 8.72 -14.61
N SER A 64 -10.32 7.76 -13.96
CA SER A 64 -9.83 6.57 -14.64
C SER A 64 -10.98 5.85 -15.39
N LYS A 65 -10.76 5.57 -16.69
CA LYS A 65 -11.76 4.92 -17.57
C LYS A 65 -12.10 3.48 -17.17
N VAL A 66 -11.32 2.91 -16.26
CA VAL A 66 -11.59 1.62 -15.61
C VAL A 66 -12.08 1.97 -14.22
N THR A 67 -13.23 1.45 -13.81
CA THR A 67 -13.67 1.56 -12.42
C THR A 67 -13.38 0.24 -11.71
N LEU A 68 -13.16 0.25 -10.39
CA LEU A 68 -13.06 -0.99 -9.63
C LEU A 68 -14.29 -1.86 -9.90
N SER A 69 -15.50 -1.28 -9.93
CA SER A 69 -16.74 -1.98 -10.35
C SER A 69 -16.69 -2.59 -11.76
N GLY A 70 -16.02 -1.95 -12.71
CA GLY A 70 -15.81 -2.48 -14.06
C GLY A 70 -14.85 -3.67 -14.06
N LEU A 71 -13.78 -3.59 -13.26
CA LEU A 71 -12.90 -4.72 -12.99
C LEU A 71 -13.67 -5.86 -12.28
N LEU A 72 -14.55 -5.56 -11.32
CA LEU A 72 -15.38 -6.55 -10.63
C LEU A 72 -16.26 -7.33 -11.59
N ASN A 73 -16.97 -6.60 -12.46
CA ASN A 73 -17.88 -7.23 -13.42
C ASN A 73 -17.12 -8.09 -14.44
N ALA A 74 -15.90 -7.69 -14.81
CA ALA A 74 -15.03 -8.49 -15.66
C ALA A 74 -14.54 -9.76 -14.95
N ILE A 75 -14.14 -9.65 -13.67
CA ILE A 75 -13.71 -10.80 -12.86
C ILE A 75 -14.88 -11.72 -12.55
N ASP A 76 -16.08 -11.21 -12.25
CA ASP A 76 -17.30 -12.02 -12.05
C ASP A 76 -17.60 -12.86 -13.31
N GLY A 77 -17.36 -12.31 -14.50
CA GLY A 77 -17.43 -13.06 -15.75
C GLY A 77 -16.37 -14.15 -15.85
N LEU A 78 -15.18 -13.93 -15.30
CA LEU A 78 -14.06 -14.88 -15.24
C LEU A 78 -14.29 -16.01 -14.21
N TRP A 79 -14.96 -15.66 -13.09
CA TRP A 79 -15.44 -16.57 -12.03
C TRP A 79 -16.57 -17.48 -12.50
N SER A 80 -17.19 -17.17 -13.64
CA SER A 80 -18.20 -18.05 -14.21
C SER A 80 -17.61 -19.46 -14.41
N PRO A 81 -18.22 -20.49 -13.79
CA PRO A 81 -17.67 -21.85 -13.70
C PRO A 81 -17.66 -22.61 -15.02
N CYS A 82 -18.08 -21.98 -16.13
CA CYS A 82 -18.45 -22.69 -17.34
C CYS A 82 -17.33 -23.50 -18.02
N ASN A 83 -16.03 -23.25 -17.74
CA ASN A 83 -14.93 -23.85 -18.53
C ASN A 83 -13.74 -24.45 -17.74
N GLY A 84 -13.87 -24.80 -16.45
CA GLY A 84 -12.84 -25.57 -15.73
C GLY A 84 -12.46 -25.07 -14.33
N GLU A 85 -11.50 -25.75 -13.70
CA GLU A 85 -10.96 -25.40 -12.37
C GLU A 85 -10.03 -24.19 -12.47
N LYS A 86 -10.32 -23.13 -11.73
CA LYS A 86 -9.54 -21.89 -11.78
C LYS A 86 -9.16 -21.44 -10.37
N ILE A 87 -7.91 -21.05 -10.19
CA ILE A 87 -7.44 -20.33 -9.00
C ILE A 87 -7.16 -18.89 -9.44
N ILE A 88 -7.66 -17.92 -8.68
CA ILE A 88 -7.39 -16.50 -8.92
C ILE A 88 -6.71 -15.95 -7.67
N VAL A 89 -5.49 -15.44 -7.83
CA VAL A 89 -4.68 -14.83 -6.78
C VAL A 89 -4.66 -13.33 -7.03
N PHE A 90 -5.00 -12.56 -6.01
CA PHE A 90 -4.90 -11.12 -6.00
C PHE A 90 -3.80 -10.68 -5.04
N THR A 91 -3.01 -9.67 -5.41
CA THR A 91 -2.10 -9.01 -4.48
C THR A 91 -2.55 -7.57 -4.28
N ALA A 92 -2.56 -7.12 -3.01
CA ALA A 92 -2.92 -5.75 -2.65
C ALA A 92 -2.07 -5.30 -1.47
N ASN A 93 -1.61 -4.06 -1.51
CA ASN A 93 -0.83 -3.47 -0.41
C ASN A 93 -1.71 -2.94 0.75
N TYR A 94 -2.96 -2.58 0.46
CA TYR A 94 -3.92 -1.93 1.36
C TYR A 94 -5.30 -2.55 1.13
N VAL A 95 -5.64 -3.57 1.93
CA VAL A 95 -6.89 -4.31 1.77
C VAL A 95 -8.10 -3.46 2.17
N GLU A 96 -7.90 -2.50 3.07
CA GLU A 96 -8.89 -1.55 3.57
C GLU A 96 -9.39 -0.58 2.50
N ASN A 97 -8.62 -0.40 1.43
CA ASN A 97 -9.01 0.43 0.30
C ASN A 97 -9.83 -0.35 -0.73
N LEU A 98 -9.94 -1.67 -0.62
CA LEU A 98 -10.72 -2.48 -1.54
C LEU A 98 -12.23 -2.39 -1.22
N ASP A 99 -13.06 -2.47 -2.27
CA ASP A 99 -14.51 -2.53 -2.10
C ASP A 99 -14.88 -3.74 -1.23
N PRO A 100 -15.65 -3.58 -0.14
CA PRO A 100 -16.08 -4.69 0.71
C PRO A 100 -16.79 -5.82 -0.05
N ALA A 101 -17.36 -5.54 -1.23
CA ALA A 101 -17.97 -6.54 -2.09
C ALA A 101 -16.95 -7.48 -2.77
N LEU A 102 -15.66 -7.13 -2.84
CA LEU A 102 -14.58 -8.00 -3.32
C LEU A 102 -14.18 -9.05 -2.29
N ILE A 103 -13.96 -8.60 -1.06
CA ILE A 103 -13.43 -9.39 0.06
C ILE A 103 -14.47 -10.36 0.66
N ARG A 104 -15.71 -10.33 0.18
CA ARG A 104 -16.76 -11.24 0.65
C ARG A 104 -16.52 -12.67 0.18
N ARG A 105 -16.96 -13.63 1.00
CA ARG A 105 -16.98 -15.06 0.66
C ARG A 105 -17.78 -15.31 -0.62
N GLY A 106 -17.29 -16.23 -1.46
CA GLY A 106 -17.78 -16.51 -2.81
C GLY A 106 -17.05 -15.74 -3.91
N ARG A 107 -16.25 -14.73 -3.56
CA ARG A 107 -15.30 -14.05 -4.46
C ARG A 107 -13.89 -14.27 -3.94
N MET A 108 -13.51 -13.59 -2.87
CA MET A 108 -12.23 -13.81 -2.18
C MET A 108 -12.46 -14.70 -0.95
N ASP A 109 -12.26 -16.01 -1.12
CA ASP A 109 -12.49 -16.97 -0.04
C ASP A 109 -11.32 -17.07 0.94
N TYR A 110 -10.09 -16.81 0.49
CA TYR A 110 -8.87 -16.88 1.30
C TYR A 110 -8.16 -15.53 1.31
N HIS A 111 -7.82 -15.07 2.52
CA HIS A 111 -7.06 -13.85 2.75
C HIS A 111 -5.77 -14.22 3.46
N ILE A 112 -4.64 -13.90 2.84
CA ILE A 112 -3.30 -14.22 3.36
C ILE A 112 -2.57 -12.89 3.58
N GLU A 113 -2.32 -12.57 4.85
CA GLU A 113 -1.50 -11.41 5.21
C GLU A 113 -0.01 -11.80 5.14
N MET A 114 0.75 -11.10 4.29
CA MET A 114 2.19 -11.30 4.15
C MET A 114 2.97 -10.39 5.11
N SER A 115 2.93 -10.70 6.40
CA SER A 115 3.71 -9.96 7.41
C SER A 115 5.18 -10.39 7.43
N TYR A 116 6.07 -9.46 7.77
CA TYR A 116 7.50 -9.71 7.90
C TYR A 116 7.92 -9.82 9.37
N ARG A 117 8.63 -10.91 9.71
CA ARG A 117 9.08 -11.23 11.08
C ARG A 117 10.49 -11.83 11.05
N PHE A 118 11.05 -12.08 12.24
CA PHE A 118 12.41 -12.59 12.38
C PHE A 118 12.66 -13.93 11.66
N GLU A 119 11.66 -14.81 11.56
CA GLU A 119 11.80 -16.05 10.78
C GLU A 119 12.02 -15.79 9.28
N ALA A 120 11.36 -14.77 8.72
CA ALA A 120 11.58 -14.38 7.33
C ALA A 120 12.99 -13.78 7.15
N PHE A 121 13.50 -13.03 8.13
CA PHE A 121 14.89 -12.57 8.14
C PHE A 121 15.88 -13.75 8.05
N LYS A 122 15.67 -14.83 8.83
CA LYS A 122 16.57 -16.01 8.79
C LYS A 122 16.61 -16.64 7.40
N VAL A 123 15.47 -16.70 6.71
CA VAL A 123 15.40 -17.20 5.33
C VAL A 123 16.23 -16.30 4.40
N LEU A 124 16.12 -14.97 4.52
CA LEU A 124 16.91 -14.04 3.72
C LEU A 124 18.42 -14.16 4.04
N ALA A 125 18.79 -14.23 5.31
CA ALA A 125 20.19 -14.37 5.72
C ALA A 125 20.80 -15.68 5.20
N LYS A 126 20.05 -16.79 5.25
CA LYS A 126 20.46 -18.04 4.64
C LYS A 126 20.61 -17.94 3.12
N ASN A 127 19.67 -17.29 2.44
CA ASN A 127 19.69 -17.19 0.97
C ASN A 127 20.79 -16.27 0.42
N TYR A 128 21.06 -15.14 1.09
CA TYR A 128 22.01 -14.13 0.59
C TYR A 128 23.42 -14.27 1.17
N LEU A 129 23.55 -14.74 2.40
CA LEU A 129 24.81 -14.78 3.13
C LEU A 129 25.26 -16.21 3.47
N GLU A 130 24.42 -17.23 3.22
CA GLU A 130 24.70 -18.64 3.51
C GLU A 130 25.00 -18.93 4.99
N ILE A 131 24.38 -18.14 5.88
CA ILE A 131 24.51 -18.29 7.34
C ILE A 131 23.18 -18.72 7.97
N GLU A 132 23.26 -19.51 9.03
CA GLU A 132 22.09 -19.92 9.82
C GLU A 132 22.10 -19.32 11.24
N SER A 133 23.24 -18.78 11.68
CA SER A 133 23.42 -18.17 12.99
C SER A 133 24.50 -17.09 12.94
N HIS A 134 24.33 -16.02 13.71
CA HIS A 134 25.32 -14.97 13.89
C HIS A 134 25.12 -14.26 15.23
N GLU A 135 26.17 -13.69 15.83
CA GLU A 135 26.09 -13.02 17.13
C GLU A 135 25.07 -11.86 17.15
N LEU A 136 24.95 -11.15 16.02
CA LEU A 136 24.00 -10.06 15.83
C LEU A 136 22.53 -10.49 15.69
N TYR A 137 22.22 -11.79 15.56
CA TYR A 137 20.83 -12.24 15.36
C TYR A 137 19.92 -11.83 16.52
N GLY A 138 20.39 -11.92 17.77
CA GLY A 138 19.61 -11.51 18.92
C GLY A 138 19.34 -10.00 18.97
N GLU A 139 20.21 -9.19 18.37
CA GLU A 139 19.96 -7.76 18.20
C GLU A 139 18.99 -7.47 17.06
N ILE A 140 19.19 -8.13 15.92
CA ILE A 140 18.32 -8.01 14.74
C ILE A 140 16.90 -8.44 15.07
N GLU A 141 16.70 -9.54 15.81
CA GLU A 141 15.38 -9.99 16.26
C GLU A 141 14.63 -8.88 17.03
N ARG A 142 15.29 -8.30 18.04
CA ARG A 142 14.74 -7.20 18.84
C ARG A 142 14.42 -5.95 18.01
N LEU A 143 15.20 -5.69 16.97
CA LEU A 143 15.01 -4.53 16.10
C LEU A 143 13.88 -4.77 15.11
N VAL A 144 13.87 -5.90 14.40
CA VAL A 144 12.84 -6.29 13.43
C VAL A 144 11.45 -6.32 14.08
N GLU A 145 11.33 -6.76 15.33
CA GLU A 145 10.05 -6.72 16.06
C GLU A 145 9.55 -5.30 16.37
N LYS A 146 10.45 -4.30 16.39
CA LYS A 146 10.15 -2.91 16.75
C LYS A 146 10.08 -1.98 15.55
N THR A 147 10.40 -2.46 14.36
CA THR A 147 10.48 -1.68 13.13
C THR A 147 9.68 -2.33 12.01
N ASP A 148 8.87 -1.53 11.31
CA ASP A 148 8.15 -1.98 10.11
C ASP A 148 9.01 -1.81 8.85
N MET A 149 10.24 -2.35 8.86
CA MET A 149 11.11 -2.33 7.68
C MET A 149 10.63 -3.37 6.66
N PRO A 150 10.39 -3.01 5.39
CA PRO A 150 10.00 -3.94 4.35
C PRO A 150 11.05 -5.04 4.12
N PRO A 151 10.63 -6.28 3.76
CA PRO A 151 11.57 -7.37 3.47
C PRO A 151 12.52 -7.05 2.31
N ALA A 152 12.10 -6.23 1.34
CA ALA A 152 12.95 -5.79 0.23
C ALA A 152 14.13 -4.92 0.74
N ASP A 153 13.86 -3.98 1.64
CA ASP A 153 14.88 -3.13 2.25
C ASP A 153 15.84 -3.95 3.12
N VAL A 154 15.31 -4.96 3.83
CA VAL A 154 16.16 -5.90 4.58
C VAL A 154 17.06 -6.69 3.63
N ALA A 155 16.51 -7.23 2.55
CA ALA A 155 17.28 -7.94 1.53
C ALA A 155 18.36 -7.06 0.92
N GLU A 156 18.08 -5.78 0.65
CA GLU A 156 19.07 -4.82 0.14
C GLU A 156 20.28 -4.67 1.05
N ASN A 157 20.06 -4.66 2.36
CA ASN A 157 21.15 -4.57 3.33
C ASN A 157 21.96 -5.88 3.45
N LEU A 158 21.30 -7.02 3.20
CA LEU A 158 21.92 -8.34 3.22
C LEU A 158 22.67 -8.68 1.93
N MET A 159 22.33 -8.06 0.80
CA MET A 159 23.04 -8.26 -0.45
C MET A 159 24.47 -7.70 -0.37
N ARG A 160 25.46 -8.52 -0.74
CA ARG A 160 26.86 -8.10 -0.85
C ARG A 160 26.99 -7.06 -1.96
N LYS A 161 27.53 -5.89 -1.65
CA LYS A 161 27.74 -4.80 -2.61
C LYS A 161 29.13 -4.86 -3.26
N SER A 162 30.04 -5.68 -2.73
CA SER A 162 31.34 -5.99 -3.34
C SER A 162 31.87 -7.34 -2.87
N ASP A 163 32.83 -7.92 -3.58
CA ASP A 163 33.48 -9.19 -3.23
C ASP A 163 34.25 -9.15 -1.90
N LYS A 164 34.43 -7.96 -1.31
CA LYS A 164 35.13 -7.76 -0.04
C LYS A 164 34.18 -7.71 1.16
N GLU A 165 32.87 -7.69 0.92
CA GLU A 165 31.88 -7.69 2.00
C GLU A 165 31.62 -9.11 2.46
N ASP A 166 31.89 -9.37 3.74
CA ASP A 166 31.50 -10.60 4.43
C ASP A 166 30.11 -10.45 5.06
N ALA A 167 29.64 -11.54 5.68
CA ALA A 167 28.35 -11.56 6.35
C ALA A 167 28.27 -10.55 7.49
N ASP A 168 29.37 -10.33 8.22
CA ASP A 168 29.45 -9.40 9.33
C ASP A 168 29.18 -7.97 8.86
N ILE A 169 29.81 -7.53 7.76
CA ILE A 169 29.60 -6.20 7.19
C ILE A 169 28.15 -6.01 6.75
N CYS A 170 27.54 -7.01 6.10
CA CYS A 170 26.14 -6.96 5.67
C CYS A 170 25.17 -6.88 6.86
N LEU A 171 25.39 -7.67 7.91
CA LEU A 171 24.55 -7.67 9.10
C LEU A 171 24.72 -6.38 9.93
N GLN A 172 25.94 -5.86 10.05
CA GLN A 172 26.18 -4.57 10.72
C GLN A 172 25.48 -3.42 9.98
N ARG A 173 25.50 -3.45 8.64
CA ARG A 173 24.76 -2.50 7.82
C ARG A 173 23.26 -2.59 8.09
N LEU A 174 22.70 -3.80 8.12
CA LEU A 174 21.29 -4.01 8.45
C LEU A 174 20.94 -3.48 9.84
N VAL A 175 21.75 -3.79 10.86
CA VAL A 175 21.54 -3.28 12.23
C VAL A 175 21.48 -1.76 12.23
N LYS A 176 22.45 -1.10 11.59
CA LYS A 176 22.47 0.36 11.48
C LYS A 176 21.21 0.91 10.82
N SER A 177 20.79 0.32 9.70
CA SER A 177 19.57 0.75 8.99
C SER A 177 18.30 0.54 9.82
N LEU A 178 18.20 -0.56 10.57
CA LEU A 178 17.08 -0.81 11.48
C LEU A 178 17.05 0.19 12.65
N GLU A 179 18.21 0.55 13.20
CA GLU A 179 18.29 1.57 14.26
C GLU A 179 17.86 2.96 13.77
N GLU A 180 18.31 3.35 12.58
CA GLU A 180 17.90 4.60 11.95
C GLU A 180 16.39 4.65 11.72
N GLU A 181 15.78 3.54 11.27
CA GLU A 181 14.35 3.47 11.01
C GLU A 181 13.54 3.51 12.31
N LYS A 182 14.00 2.81 13.36
CA LYS A 182 13.44 2.89 14.72
C LYS A 182 13.44 4.33 15.24
N ASP A 183 14.53 5.05 15.05
CA ASP A 183 14.65 6.45 15.49
C ASP A 183 13.77 7.40 14.68
N LYS A 184 13.66 7.21 13.36
CA LYS A 184 12.71 7.96 12.52
C LYS A 184 11.27 7.72 12.97
N ALA A 185 10.90 6.47 13.24
CA ALA A 185 9.56 6.12 13.73
C ALA A 185 9.27 6.80 15.08
N ARG A 186 10.23 6.81 16.00
CA ARG A 186 10.11 7.51 17.29
C ARG A 186 9.93 9.02 17.12
N ARG A 187 10.70 9.65 16.23
CA ARG A 187 10.57 11.09 15.91
C ARG A 187 9.20 11.42 15.31
N LYS A 188 8.73 10.63 14.34
CA LYS A 188 7.40 10.79 13.72
C LYS A 188 6.27 10.68 14.75
N LYS A 189 6.35 9.71 15.67
CA LYS A 189 5.37 9.55 16.77
C LYS A 189 5.33 10.77 17.68
N LYS A 190 6.50 11.32 18.06
CA LYS A 190 6.59 12.52 18.90
C LYS A 190 5.97 13.74 18.22
N MET A 191 6.30 13.99 16.94
CA MET A 191 5.72 15.10 16.17
C MET A 191 4.20 14.98 15.98
N LYS A 192 3.68 13.76 15.80
CA LYS A 192 2.22 13.54 15.72
C LYS A 192 1.51 13.82 17.05
N ALA A 193 2.11 13.42 18.17
CA ALA A 193 1.56 13.70 19.49
C ALA A 193 1.55 15.20 19.81
N GLU A 194 2.63 15.92 19.49
CA GLU A 194 2.73 17.39 19.66
C GLU A 194 1.72 18.13 18.77
N LYS A 195 1.51 17.69 17.52
CA LYS A 195 0.46 18.26 16.65
C LYS A 195 -0.95 18.00 17.18
N HIS A 196 -1.22 16.81 17.71
CA HIS A 196 -2.53 16.47 18.27
C HIS A 196 -2.84 17.31 19.51
N ASP A 197 -1.85 17.53 20.38
CA ASP A 197 -1.97 18.38 21.56
C ASP A 197 -2.16 19.87 21.20
N TYR A 198 -1.46 20.33 20.15
CA TYR A 198 -1.61 21.70 19.62
C TYR A 198 -2.99 21.95 18.99
N ILE A 199 -3.57 20.98 18.29
CA ILE A 199 -4.91 21.11 17.70
C ILE A 199 -5.97 21.08 18.82
N SER A 200 -5.84 20.18 19.80
CA SER A 200 -6.79 20.06 20.91
C SER A 200 -6.83 21.28 21.85
N THR A 201 -5.75 22.07 21.90
CA THR A 201 -5.66 23.29 22.76
C THR A 201 -6.17 24.55 22.08
N ARG A 202 -6.50 24.49 20.78
CA ARG A 202 -6.88 25.66 19.96
C ARG A 202 -8.38 25.69 19.59
N GLU A 203 -9.14 24.66 20.00
CA GLU A 203 -10.60 24.56 19.84
C GLU A 203 -11.40 25.08 21.06
N TRP A 204 -10.80 25.93 21.91
CA TRP A 204 -11.46 26.60 23.05
C TRP A 204 -11.25 28.11 23.03
#